data_AF-A0AAD7HZ41-F1
#
_entry.id   AF-A0AAD7HZ41-F1
#
_cell.length_a   1.000
_cell.length_b   1.000
_cell.length_c   1.000
_cell.angle_alpha   90.00
_cell.angle_beta   90.00
_cell.angle_gamma   90.00
#
_symmetry.space_group_name_H-M   'P 1'
#
loop_
_entity.id
_entity.type
_entity.pdbx_description
1 polymer ?
#
loop_
_entity_poly.entity_id
_entity_poly.type
_entity_poly.pdbx_seq_one_letter_code
_entity_poly.pdbx_strand_id
1 'polypeptide(L)'
;MQRSFIVILCLGLVRATLQNYTVDDTSPDILYGGDIFQCNADACPGEVTEGAFNNSATLTTGSITFSFNGTAIYASLDLVGTCAIILDGYEIQSLNITAAQAVAGERGDIAQSGLSNGLHTLVIDPRTNPTLIGFDHLVYTVSVPGKKSHVGAIVGGVVGGVVLTIAALFLALFARRRKLIIRRNQRKSAVLRAITSARHDRKGGAEDATQLPT
;
A
#
# COMPACT_ATOMS: atom_id res chain seq x y z
N MET A 1 18.94 -15.40 -34.23
CA MET A 1 18.64 -14.39 -33.19
C MET A 1 17.63 -14.99 -32.22
N GLN A 2 18.10 -15.45 -31.06
CA GLN A 2 17.30 -16.14 -30.05
C GLN A 2 16.86 -15.12 -29.01
N ARG A 3 15.57 -14.78 -28.98
CA ARG A 3 15.01 -13.87 -27.97
C ARG A 3 14.63 -14.69 -26.74
N SER A 4 15.48 -14.68 -25.73
CA SER A 4 15.18 -15.26 -24.43
C SER A 4 14.15 -14.38 -23.71
N PHE A 5 12.97 -14.94 -23.46
CA PHE A 5 11.98 -14.33 -22.58
C PHE A 5 12.30 -14.73 -21.14
N ILE A 6 12.78 -13.77 -20.34
CA ILE A 6 12.91 -13.94 -18.89
C ILE A 6 11.52 -13.77 -18.28
N VAL A 7 10.98 -14.85 -17.71
CA VAL A 7 9.76 -14.81 -16.90
C VAL A 7 10.18 -14.41 -15.48
N ILE A 8 9.94 -13.15 -15.11
CA ILE A 8 10.15 -12.68 -13.74
C ILE A 8 8.98 -13.21 -12.90
N LEU A 9 9.24 -14.24 -12.10
CA LEU A 9 8.32 -14.73 -11.10
C LEU A 9 8.33 -13.75 -9.92
N CYS A 10 7.43 -12.77 -9.94
CA CYS A 10 7.23 -11.87 -8.80
C CYS A 10 6.57 -12.63 -7.64
N LEU A 11 7.39 -13.22 -6.77
CA LEU A 11 6.95 -13.67 -5.45
C LEU A 11 6.37 -12.47 -4.70
N GLY A 12 5.08 -12.52 -4.38
CA GLY A 12 4.37 -11.46 -3.68
C GLY A 12 4.88 -11.28 -2.26
N LEU A 13 5.94 -10.49 -2.11
CA LEU A 13 6.39 -10.01 -0.81
C LEU A 13 5.29 -9.13 -0.22
N VAL A 14 4.71 -9.57 0.89
CA VAL A 14 3.86 -8.72 1.72
C VAL A 14 4.76 -7.64 2.30
N ARG A 15 4.71 -6.45 1.71
CA ARG A 15 5.44 -5.29 2.21
C ARG A 15 4.67 -4.70 3.38
N ALA A 16 5.24 -4.70 4.57
CA ALA A 16 4.75 -3.85 5.64
C ALA A 16 4.86 -2.38 5.18
N THR A 17 3.86 -1.58 5.53
CA THR A 17 3.90 -0.13 5.29
C THR A 17 4.19 0.55 6.62
N LEU A 18 5.10 1.52 6.62
CA LEU A 18 5.34 2.35 7.79
C LEU A 18 4.41 3.55 7.74
N GLN A 19 3.76 3.83 8.87
CA GLN A 19 2.88 4.99 9.01
C GLN A 19 3.33 5.79 10.23
N ASN A 20 3.50 7.10 10.02
CA ASN A 20 3.88 8.04 11.09
C ASN A 20 2.63 8.68 11.68
N TYR A 21 2.60 8.79 13.00
CA TYR A 21 1.56 9.45 13.77
C TYR A 21 2.20 10.55 14.60
N THR A 22 1.74 11.78 14.40
CA THR A 22 2.13 12.93 15.21
C THR A 22 1.16 13.04 16.38
N VAL A 23 1.69 13.19 17.60
CA VAL A 23 0.95 13.42 18.82
C VAL A 23 1.37 14.78 19.37
N ASP A 24 0.40 15.67 19.44
CA ASP A 24 0.52 17.02 19.97
C ASP A 24 0.63 16.98 21.50
N ASP A 25 1.34 17.94 22.11
CA ASP A 25 1.54 18.09 23.55
C ASP A 25 0.24 18.21 24.34
N THR A 26 -0.83 18.69 23.71
CA THR A 26 -2.17 18.77 24.31
C THR A 26 -2.92 17.43 24.32
N SER A 27 -2.34 16.36 23.76
CA SER A 27 -2.98 15.04 23.71
C SER A 27 -3.18 14.46 25.11
N PRO A 28 -4.38 13.92 25.42
CA PRO A 28 -4.63 13.24 26.68
C PRO A 28 -3.85 11.91 26.82
N ASP A 29 -3.24 11.42 25.74
CA ASP A 29 -2.40 10.22 25.76
C ASP A 29 -1.01 10.49 26.39
N ILE A 30 -0.64 11.76 26.54
CA ILE A 30 0.60 12.19 27.18
C ILE A 30 0.30 12.45 28.66
N LEU A 31 0.96 11.68 29.52
CA LEU A 31 0.83 11.81 30.96
C LEU A 31 1.96 12.68 31.49
N TYR A 32 1.60 13.86 31.97
CA TYR A 32 2.51 14.75 32.67
C TYR A 32 2.41 14.48 34.17
N GLY A 33 3.51 14.07 34.77
CA GLY A 33 3.68 14.01 36.22
C GLY A 33 4.15 15.36 36.77
N GLY A 34 3.99 15.59 38.07
CA GLY A 34 4.47 16.79 38.76
C GLY A 34 3.67 18.06 38.47
N ASP A 35 4.27 19.21 38.76
CA ASP A 35 3.65 20.52 38.54
C ASP A 35 3.75 20.90 37.06
N ILE A 36 2.59 20.96 36.39
CA ILE A 36 2.45 21.36 35.00
C ILE A 36 2.18 22.86 34.97
N PHE A 37 2.97 23.59 34.19
CA PHE A 37 2.69 24.99 33.90
C PHE A 37 2.21 25.11 32.46
N GLN A 38 0.93 25.46 32.29
CA GLN A 38 0.42 25.82 30.98
C GLN A 38 0.76 27.28 30.70
N CYS A 39 1.79 27.50 29.89
CA CYS A 39 2.06 28.83 29.35
C CYS A 39 1.07 29.12 28.22
N ASN A 40 0.18 30.09 28.41
CA ASN A 40 -0.40 30.78 27.27
C ASN A 40 0.71 31.62 26.60
N ALA A 41 0.61 31.83 25.29
CA ALA A 41 1.61 32.54 24.47
C ALA A 41 2.11 33.88 25.06
N ASP A 42 1.29 34.56 25.87
CA ASP A 42 1.58 35.89 26.43
C ASP A 42 2.16 35.88 27.87
N ALA A 43 2.28 34.72 28.53
CA ALA A 43 2.53 34.65 29.98
C ALA A 43 3.66 33.68 30.41
N CYS A 44 4.50 33.27 29.47
CA CYS A 44 5.65 32.42 29.80
C CYS A 44 6.77 33.29 30.41
N PRO A 45 7.32 32.96 31.60
CA PRO A 45 8.38 33.76 32.21
C PRO A 45 9.57 33.88 31.25
N GLY A 46 9.99 35.14 31.02
CA GLY A 46 10.69 35.65 29.83
C GLY A 46 12.11 35.15 29.52
N GLU A 47 12.35 33.85 29.56
CA GLU A 47 13.53 33.22 28.91
C GLU A 47 13.14 32.10 27.94
N VAL A 48 11.84 31.78 27.82
CA VAL A 48 11.34 30.82 26.84
C VAL A 48 10.76 31.60 25.68
N THR A 49 11.43 31.54 24.53
CA THR A 49 11.07 32.26 23.30
C THR A 49 9.59 32.05 22.96
N GLU A 50 8.85 33.15 22.87
CA GLU A 50 7.45 33.20 22.46
C GLU A 50 7.24 32.44 21.14
N GLY A 51 6.29 31.49 21.13
CA GLY A 51 5.78 30.85 19.89
C GLY A 51 6.13 29.38 19.66
N ALA A 52 6.78 28.68 20.60
CA ALA A 52 7.22 27.29 20.39
C ALA A 52 6.34 26.19 21.05
N PHE A 53 5.35 26.53 21.89
CA PHE A 53 4.52 25.52 22.58
C PHE A 53 3.05 25.87 22.52
N ASN A 54 2.21 24.89 22.20
CA ASN A 54 0.76 24.98 22.32
C ASN A 54 0.31 24.58 23.75
N ASN A 55 0.76 25.33 24.75
CA ASN A 55 0.28 25.33 26.14
C ASN A 55 0.81 24.27 27.13
N SER A 56 1.87 23.47 26.90
CA SER A 56 2.32 22.53 27.94
C SER A 56 3.84 22.54 28.22
N ALA A 57 4.22 22.97 29.44
CA ALA A 57 5.57 22.77 29.96
C ALA A 57 5.50 22.14 31.36
N THR A 58 6.45 21.25 31.68
CA THR A 58 6.60 20.68 33.02
C THR A 58 7.77 21.30 33.75
N LEU A 59 7.55 21.71 35.00
CA LEU A 59 8.58 22.28 35.86
C LEU A 59 9.20 21.22 36.77
N THR A 60 10.54 21.22 36.79
CA THR A 60 11.49 20.77 37.85
C THR A 60 11.38 19.39 38.52
N THR A 61 10.22 18.75 38.59
CA THR A 61 10.02 17.48 39.32
C THR A 61 9.07 16.50 38.62
N GLY A 62 8.56 16.86 37.44
CA GLY A 62 7.54 16.10 36.71
C GLY A 62 8.04 15.30 35.51
N SER A 63 7.70 14.02 35.41
CA SER A 63 8.04 13.18 34.25
C SER A 63 7.01 13.31 33.12
N ILE A 64 7.43 13.30 31.87
CA ILE A 64 6.52 13.16 30.71
C ILE A 64 6.51 11.70 30.29
N THR A 65 5.35 11.06 30.31
CA THR A 65 5.19 9.64 29.95
C THR A 65 4.26 9.50 28.76
N PHE A 66 4.65 8.71 27.77
CA PHE A 66 3.85 8.40 26.60
C PHE A 66 3.99 6.94 26.21
N SER A 67 2.85 6.26 25.99
CA SER A 67 2.84 4.87 25.53
C SER A 67 2.38 4.79 24.08
N PHE A 68 3.11 4.05 23.25
CA PHE A 68 2.82 3.89 21.82
C PHE A 68 2.99 2.46 21.38
N ASN A 69 2.26 2.07 20.32
CA ASN A 69 2.46 0.77 19.68
C ASN A 69 3.13 0.97 18.33
N GLY A 70 4.43 0.72 18.20
CA GLY A 70 5.17 1.08 17.00
C GLY A 70 6.58 0.50 16.90
N THR A 71 7.34 1.02 15.94
CA THR A 71 8.71 0.59 15.60
C THR A 71 9.75 1.71 15.72
N ALA A 72 9.31 2.96 15.91
CA ALA A 72 10.18 4.11 16.09
C ALA A 72 9.43 5.24 16.83
N ILE A 73 10.18 6.11 17.49
CA ILE A 73 9.69 7.34 18.13
C ILE A 73 10.73 8.46 17.98
N TYR A 74 10.23 9.66 17.72
CA TYR A 74 10.98 10.88 17.55
C TYR A 74 10.30 12.00 18.32
N ALA A 75 11.05 12.83 19.02
CA ALA A 75 10.52 14.01 19.70
C ALA A 75 11.61 15.08 19.78
N SER A 76 11.21 16.35 19.86
CA SER A 76 12.12 17.45 20.12
C SER A 76 11.69 18.16 21.38
N LEU A 77 12.64 18.44 22.25
CA LEU A 77 12.44 19.06 23.55
C LEU A 77 13.15 20.40 23.56
N ASP A 78 12.49 21.42 24.09
CA ASP A 78 13.17 22.62 24.54
C ASP A 78 13.52 22.41 26.03
N LEU A 79 14.79 22.16 26.31
CA LEU A 79 15.26 21.73 27.63
C LEU A 79 16.25 22.74 28.18
N VAL A 80 16.11 23.09 29.46
CA VAL A 80 17.16 23.70 30.27
C VAL A 80 17.38 22.85 31.51
N GLY A 81 18.57 22.29 31.62
CA GLY A 81 19.01 21.39 32.69
C GLY A 81 19.25 19.97 32.20
N THR A 82 19.10 18.99 33.11
CA THR A 82 19.42 17.59 32.86
C THR A 82 18.17 16.71 32.93
N CYS A 83 17.96 15.86 31.93
CA CYS A 83 16.93 14.82 31.93
C CYS A 83 17.47 13.49 31.38
N ALA A 84 16.84 12.39 31.79
CA ALA A 84 17.04 11.06 31.24
C ALA A 84 15.87 10.70 30.32
N ILE A 85 16.21 10.11 29.18
CA ILE A 85 15.24 9.55 28.24
C ILE A 85 15.24 8.04 28.46
N ILE A 86 14.11 7.53 28.91
CA ILE A 86 13.93 6.13 29.29
C ILE A 86 12.92 5.53 28.33
N LEU A 87 13.28 4.42 27.70
CA LEU A 87 12.39 3.65 26.83
C LEU A 87 12.28 2.23 27.40
N ASP A 88 11.05 1.80 27.66
CA ASP A 88 10.72 0.47 28.21
C ASP A 88 11.47 0.17 29.52
N GLY A 89 11.69 1.20 30.35
CA GLY A 89 12.40 1.10 31.63
C GLY A 89 13.94 1.16 31.53
N TYR A 90 14.50 1.32 30.32
CA TYR A 90 15.93 1.47 30.11
C TYR A 90 16.29 2.88 29.67
N GLU A 91 17.29 3.49 30.32
CA GLU A 91 17.80 4.79 29.88
C GLU A 91 18.52 4.63 28.54
N ILE A 92 18.00 5.29 27.50
CA ILE A 92 18.55 5.26 26.15
C ILE A 92 19.39 6.50 25.82
N GLN A 93 19.18 7.60 26.54
CA GLN A 93 19.88 8.87 26.34
C GLN A 93 19.83 9.72 27.61
N SER A 94 20.90 10.46 27.89
CA SER A 94 20.92 11.52 28.90
C SER A 94 21.16 12.85 28.19
N LEU A 95 20.29 13.82 28.44
CA LEU A 95 20.39 15.17 27.88
C LEU A 95 20.81 16.15 28.97
N ASN A 96 21.71 17.07 28.63
CA ASN A 96 22.13 18.14 29.51
C ASN A 96 22.33 19.42 28.69
N ILE A 97 21.34 20.32 28.75
CA ILE A 97 21.34 21.57 27.98
C ILE A 97 21.41 22.74 28.95
N THR A 98 22.43 23.58 28.83
CA THR A 98 22.56 24.79 29.66
C THR A 98 21.64 25.90 29.14
N ALA A 99 21.33 26.89 29.99
CA ALA A 99 20.53 28.05 29.57
C ALA A 99 21.16 28.79 28.37
N ALA A 100 22.49 28.92 28.32
CA ALA A 100 23.19 29.54 27.20
C ALA A 100 23.01 28.75 25.89
N GLN A 101 23.01 27.42 25.95
CA GLN A 101 22.76 26.54 24.80
C GLN A 101 21.30 26.65 24.32
N ALA A 102 20.34 26.66 25.24
CA ALA A 102 18.93 26.85 24.91
C ALA A 102 18.68 28.21 24.22
N VAL A 103 19.31 29.29 24.71
CA VAL A 103 19.27 30.63 24.07
C VAL A 103 19.92 30.61 22.68
N ALA A 104 20.93 29.76 22.46
CA ALA A 104 21.52 29.54 21.14
C ALA A 104 20.67 28.65 20.22
N GLY A 105 19.51 28.15 20.69
CA GLY A 105 18.59 27.31 19.95
C GLY A 105 18.92 25.82 19.97
N GLU A 106 19.80 25.36 20.89
CA GLU A 106 20.02 23.93 21.07
C GLU A 106 18.78 23.25 21.68
N ARG A 107 18.45 22.07 21.16
CA ARG A 107 17.27 21.29 21.54
C ARG A 107 17.65 19.86 21.93
N GLY A 108 16.81 19.28 22.77
CA GLY A 108 16.89 17.87 23.13
C GLY A 108 16.15 17.03 22.11
N ASP A 109 16.87 16.46 21.14
CA ASP A 109 16.25 15.57 20.16
C ASP A 109 16.32 14.10 20.62
N ILE A 110 15.16 13.45 20.59
CA ILE A 110 14.96 12.03 20.82
C ILE A 110 14.74 11.38 19.46
N ALA A 111 15.52 10.34 19.14
CA ALA A 111 15.36 9.59 17.91
C ALA A 111 15.69 8.12 18.14
N GLN A 112 14.65 7.29 18.28
CA GLN A 112 14.80 5.85 18.44
C GLN A 112 14.06 5.11 17.33
N SER A 113 14.74 4.16 16.67
CA SER A 113 14.18 3.37 15.57
C SER A 113 14.63 1.91 15.64
N GLY A 114 14.04 1.06 14.81
CA GLY A 114 14.35 -0.38 14.81
C GLY A 114 13.78 -1.13 16.01
N LEU A 115 12.79 -0.55 16.69
CA LEU A 115 12.05 -1.23 17.75
C LEU A 115 11.19 -2.35 17.15
N SER A 116 10.97 -3.41 17.92
CA SER A 116 9.99 -4.43 17.55
C SER A 116 8.61 -3.81 17.49
N ASN A 117 7.80 -4.09 16.47
CA ASN A 117 6.44 -3.56 16.41
C ASN A 117 5.62 -4.07 17.61
N GLY A 118 5.37 -3.20 18.59
CA GLY A 118 4.74 -3.55 19.84
C GLY A 118 4.55 -2.35 20.75
N LEU A 119 3.99 -2.59 21.94
CA LEU A 119 3.78 -1.56 22.95
C LEU A 119 5.12 -1.15 23.58
N HIS A 120 5.38 0.15 23.58
CA HIS A 120 6.53 0.80 24.16
C HIS A 120 6.10 1.95 25.07
N THR A 121 6.93 2.29 26.04
CA THR A 121 6.71 3.43 26.94
C THR A 121 7.94 4.32 26.97
N LEU A 122 7.78 5.54 26.48
CA LEU A 122 8.75 6.63 26.60
C LEU A 122 8.49 7.38 27.91
N VAL A 123 9.55 7.60 28.68
CA VAL A 123 9.55 8.46 29.87
C VAL A 123 10.68 9.47 29.73
N ILE A 124 10.34 10.75 29.82
CA ILE A 124 11.30 11.86 29.94
C ILE A 124 11.35 12.21 31.43
N ASP A 125 12.46 11.88 32.07
CA ASP A 125 12.63 11.97 33.53
C ASP A 125 13.60 13.10 33.91
N PRO A 126 13.10 14.21 34.48
CA PRO A 126 13.91 15.18 35.20
C PRO A 126 14.91 14.56 36.16
N ARG A 127 16.19 14.95 36.07
CA ARG A 127 17.19 14.61 37.09
C ARG A 127 17.34 15.79 38.06
N THR A 128 18.56 16.24 38.28
CA THR A 128 18.86 17.34 39.20
C THR A 128 18.87 18.66 38.44
N ASN A 129 17.80 19.43 38.57
CA ASN A 129 17.60 20.78 38.01
C ASN A 129 17.27 20.89 36.50
N PRO A 130 16.25 20.21 35.95
CA PRO A 130 15.61 20.80 34.78
C PRO A 130 14.83 22.02 35.25
N THR A 131 15.30 23.21 34.93
CA THR A 131 14.52 24.43 35.18
C THR A 131 13.29 24.46 34.30
N LEU A 132 13.36 23.85 33.11
CA LEU A 132 12.27 23.82 32.16
C LEU A 132 12.40 22.63 31.20
N ILE A 133 11.30 21.89 31.02
CA ILE A 133 11.13 20.97 29.88
C ILE A 133 9.89 21.42 29.12
N GLY A 134 10.11 21.98 27.93
CA GLY A 134 9.11 22.25 26.92
C GLY A 134 8.97 21.04 25.99
N PHE A 135 7.75 20.58 25.81
CA PHE A 135 7.40 19.49 24.92
C PHE A 135 6.30 19.98 23.99
N ASP A 136 6.47 19.84 22.67
CA ASP A 136 5.51 20.35 21.67
C ASP A 136 4.79 19.20 20.96
N HIS A 137 5.56 18.28 20.38
CA HIS A 137 4.98 17.08 19.80
C HIS A 137 6.00 15.94 19.74
N LEU A 138 5.47 14.74 19.55
CA LEU A 138 6.26 13.57 19.16
C LEU A 138 5.68 12.94 17.91
N VAL A 139 6.51 12.16 17.23
CA VAL A 139 6.11 11.34 16.10
C VAL A 139 6.52 9.91 16.39
N TYR A 140 5.58 8.98 16.32
CA TYR A 140 5.91 7.55 16.36
C TYR A 140 5.51 6.88 15.06
N THR A 141 6.29 5.86 14.69
CA THR A 141 6.05 5.07 13.49
C THR A 141 5.45 3.74 13.88
N VAL A 142 4.42 3.30 13.19
CA VAL A 142 3.86 1.96 13.33
C VAL A 142 4.13 1.13 12.09
N SER A 143 4.32 -0.18 12.27
CA SER A 143 4.31 -1.11 11.16
C SER A 143 2.88 -1.60 10.94
N VAL A 144 2.20 -1.00 9.96
CA VAL A 144 0.90 -1.51 9.53
C VAL A 144 1.09 -2.64 8.53
N PRO A 145 0.39 -3.78 8.69
CA PRO A 145 0.40 -4.82 7.68
C PRO A 145 -0.06 -4.20 6.37
N GLY A 146 0.79 -4.27 5.35
CA GLY A 146 0.47 -3.67 4.05
C GLY A 146 -0.85 -4.24 3.55
N LYS A 147 -1.69 -3.38 2.97
CA LYS A 147 -2.89 -3.85 2.27
C LYS A 147 -2.42 -4.90 1.24
N LYS A 148 -2.98 -6.11 1.32
CA LYS A 148 -2.69 -7.16 0.35
C LYS A 148 -2.98 -6.58 -1.03
N SER A 149 -1.95 -6.39 -1.83
CA SER A 149 -2.14 -5.89 -3.18
C SER A 149 -2.91 -6.94 -3.97
N HIS A 150 -3.96 -6.55 -4.67
CA HIS A 150 -4.74 -7.45 -5.53
C HIS A 150 -3.99 -7.77 -6.84
N VAL A 151 -2.66 -7.76 -6.82
CA VAL A 151 -1.80 -8.03 -7.98
C VAL A 151 -2.11 -9.40 -8.54
N GLY A 152 -2.32 -10.41 -7.69
CA GLY A 152 -2.70 -11.75 -8.14
C GLY A 152 -4.03 -11.77 -8.90
N ALA A 153 -5.03 -11.00 -8.47
CA ALA A 153 -6.31 -10.89 -9.16
C ALA A 153 -6.18 -10.15 -10.50
N ILE A 154 -5.36 -9.09 -10.55
CA ILE A 154 -5.09 -8.33 -11.78
C ILE A 154 -4.36 -9.23 -12.79
N VAL A 155 -3.28 -9.90 -12.38
CA VAL A 155 -2.51 -10.80 -13.24
C VAL A 155 -3.36 -11.99 -13.69
N GLY A 156 -4.15 -12.57 -12.77
CA GLY A 156 -5.10 -13.64 -13.09
C GLY A 156 -6.15 -13.22 -14.12
N GLY A 157 -6.70 -12.02 -13.99
CA GLY A 157 -7.64 -11.45 -14.94
C GLY A 157 -7.04 -11.26 -16.33
N VAL A 158 -5.82 -10.73 -16.42
CA VAL A 158 -5.13 -10.51 -17.71
C VAL A 158 -4.80 -11.86 -18.38
N VAL A 159 -4.18 -12.79 -17.65
CA VAL A 159 -3.82 -14.11 -18.19
C VAL A 159 -5.08 -14.88 -18.62
N GLY A 160 -6.12 -14.88 -17.78
CA GLY A 160 -7.41 -15.49 -18.10
C GLY A 160 -8.05 -14.88 -19.35
N GLY A 161 -8.05 -13.54 -19.46
CA GLY A 161 -8.59 -12.82 -20.61
C GLY A 161 -7.86 -13.14 -21.92
N VAL A 162 -6.54 -13.22 -21.89
CA VAL A 162 -5.74 -13.60 -23.08
C VAL A 162 -6.06 -15.03 -23.51
N VAL A 163 -6.11 -15.98 -22.58
CA VAL A 163 -6.43 -17.40 -22.87
C VAL A 163 -7.84 -17.54 -23.45
N LEU A 164 -8.83 -16.86 -22.85
CA LEU A 164 -10.21 -16.85 -23.35
C LEU A 164 -10.30 -16.26 -24.77
N THR A 165 -9.57 -15.18 -25.03
CA THR A 165 -9.56 -14.52 -26.35
C THR A 165 -8.99 -15.44 -27.42
N ILE A 166 -7.87 -16.13 -27.13
CA ILE A 166 -7.25 -17.10 -28.05
C ILE A 166 -8.20 -18.28 -28.31
N ALA A 167 -8.83 -18.83 -27.26
CA ALA A 167 -9.78 -19.94 -27.39
C ALA A 167 -11.00 -19.56 -28.26
N ALA A 168 -11.56 -18.37 -28.04
CA ALA A 168 -12.67 -17.86 -28.84
C ALA A 168 -12.29 -17.68 -30.32
N LEU A 169 -11.08 -17.16 -30.59
CA LEU A 169 -10.56 -17.01 -31.95
C LEU A 169 -10.39 -18.37 -32.65
N PHE A 170 -9.89 -19.37 -31.92
CA PHE A 170 -9.72 -20.73 -32.43
C PHE A 170 -11.07 -21.38 -32.76
N LEU A 171 -12.07 -21.24 -31.87
CA LEU A 171 -13.43 -21.72 -32.11
C LEU A 171 -14.07 -21.06 -33.34
N ALA A 172 -13.90 -19.74 -33.48
CA ALA A 172 -14.43 -18.99 -34.61
C ALA A 172 -13.83 -19.45 -35.95
N LEU A 173 -12.51 -19.65 -35.99
CA LEU A 173 -11.82 -20.17 -37.18
C LEU A 173 -12.25 -21.61 -37.50
N PHE A 174 -12.40 -22.46 -36.49
CA PHE A 174 -12.87 -23.83 -36.65
C PHE A 174 -14.30 -23.88 -37.22
N ALA A 175 -15.21 -23.05 -36.68
CA ALA A 175 -16.58 -22.92 -37.18
C ALA A 175 -16.61 -22.41 -38.63
N ARG A 176 -15.76 -21.44 -38.99
CA ARG A 176 -15.62 -20.95 -40.39
C ARG A 176 -15.16 -22.07 -41.33
N ARG A 177 -14.15 -22.86 -40.94
CA ARG A 177 -13.66 -24.00 -41.75
C ARG A 177 -14.76 -25.05 -41.97
N ARG A 178 -15.51 -25.41 -40.93
CA ARG A 178 -16.63 -26.36 -41.06
C ARG A 178 -17.73 -25.86 -41.99
N LYS A 179 -18.12 -24.59 -41.89
CA LYS A 179 -19.13 -23.99 -42.79
C LYS A 179 -18.70 -24.05 -44.26
N LEU A 180 -17.42 -23.82 -44.56
CA LEU A 180 -16.91 -23.91 -45.94
C LEU A 180 -16.96 -25.35 -46.48
N ILE A 181 -16.66 -26.36 -45.66
CA ILE A 181 -16.74 -27.77 -46.05
C ILE A 181 -18.20 -28.17 -46.34
N ILE A 182 -19.13 -27.78 -45.47
CA ILE A 182 -20.56 -28.06 -45.67
C ILE A 182 -21.07 -27.43 -46.98
N ARG A 183 -20.70 -26.17 -47.26
CA ARG A 183 -21.06 -25.50 -48.52
C ARG A 183 -20.50 -26.22 -49.75
N ARG A 184 -19.29 -26.78 -49.67
CA ARG A 184 -18.71 -27.59 -50.75
C ARG A 184 -19.48 -28.89 -50.97
N ASN A 185 -19.88 -29.58 -49.90
CA ASN A 185 -20.67 -30.80 -49.99
C ASN A 185 -22.07 -30.52 -50.57
N GLN A 186 -22.75 -29.45 -50.14
CA GLN A 186 -24.04 -29.04 -50.70
C GLN A 186 -23.95 -28.74 -52.20
N ARG A 187 -22.90 -28.04 -52.66
CA ARG A 187 -22.67 -27.81 -54.10
C ARG A 187 -22.46 -29.11 -54.87
N LYS A 188 -21.67 -30.06 -54.34
CA LYS A 188 -21.49 -31.39 -54.96
C LYS A 188 -22.81 -32.15 -55.06
N SER A 189 -23.62 -32.17 -54.01
CA SER A 189 -24.93 -32.83 -54.02
C SER A 189 -25.90 -32.18 -55.00
N ALA A 190 -25.90 -30.85 -55.11
CA ALA A 190 -26.73 -30.13 -56.09
C ALA A 190 -26.33 -30.46 -57.54
N VAL A 191 -25.02 -30.49 -57.83
CA VAL A 191 -24.50 -30.87 -59.16
C VAL A 191 -24.85 -32.32 -59.50
N LEU A 192 -24.67 -33.26 -58.56
CA LEU A 192 -25.05 -34.67 -58.77
C LEU A 192 -26.55 -34.84 -59.04
N ARG A 193 -27.41 -34.12 -58.31
CA ARG A 193 -28.86 -34.12 -58.57
C ARG A 193 -29.20 -33.59 -59.97
N ALA A 194 -28.58 -32.48 -60.39
CA ALA A 194 -28.77 -31.92 -61.72
C ALA A 194 -28.33 -32.87 -62.85
N ILE A 195 -27.19 -33.57 -62.68
CA ILE A 195 -26.73 -34.58 -63.63
C ILE A 195 -27.71 -35.77 -63.70
N THR A 196 -28.24 -36.20 -62.55
CA THR A 196 -29.15 -37.34 -62.47
C THR A 196 -30.49 -37.04 -63.13
N SER A 197 -31.03 -35.82 -62.96
CA SER A 197 -32.28 -35.42 -63.63
C SER A 197 -32.12 -35.35 -65.15
N ALA A 198 -31.03 -34.75 -65.64
CA ALA A 198 -30.75 -34.66 -67.08
C ALA A 198 -30.62 -36.03 -67.77
N ARG A 199 -30.18 -37.08 -67.04
CA ARG A 199 -30.11 -38.45 -67.56
C ARG A 199 -31.49 -39.10 -67.68
N HIS A 200 -32.43 -38.76 -66.80
CA HIS A 200 -33.77 -39.33 -66.83
C HIS A 200 -34.60 -38.77 -68.00
N ASP A 201 -34.46 -37.47 -68.29
CA ASP A 201 -35.13 -36.82 -69.44
C ASP A 201 -34.69 -37.43 -70.78
N ARG A 202 -33.41 -37.80 -70.93
CA ARG A 202 -32.92 -38.47 -72.15
C ARG A 202 -33.46 -39.89 -72.35
N LYS A 203 -33.83 -40.60 -71.30
CA LYS A 203 -34.37 -41.97 -71.44
C LYS A 203 -35.84 -41.98 -71.85
N GLY A 204 -36.62 -40.96 -71.50
CA GLY A 204 -38.03 -40.85 -71.90
C GLY A 204 -38.24 -40.48 -73.38
N GLY A 205 -37.25 -39.86 -74.04
CA GLY A 205 -37.34 -39.46 -75.45
C GLY A 205 -36.95 -40.54 -76.47
N ALA A 206 -36.55 -41.74 -76.04
CA ALA A 206 -36.09 -42.80 -76.94
C ALA A 206 -37.18 -43.86 -77.26
N GLU A 207 -38.33 -43.86 -76.57
CA GLU A 207 -39.43 -44.82 -76.81
C GLU A 207 -40.54 -44.32 -77.74
N ASP A 208 -40.52 -43.05 -78.17
CA ASP A 208 -41.57 -42.47 -79.03
C ASP A 208 -41.22 -42.43 -80.54
N ALA A 209 -40.16 -43.12 -80.96
CA ALA A 209 -39.72 -43.16 -82.36
C ALA A 209 -40.17 -44.44 -83.11
N THR A 210 -41.20 -45.14 -82.64
CA THR A 210 -41.68 -46.40 -83.24
C THR A 210 -43.19 -46.43 -83.51
N GLN A 211 -43.77 -45.35 -84.06
CA GLN A 211 -45.08 -45.40 -84.72
C GLN A 211 -44.96 -44.96 -86.19
N LEU A 212 -44.89 -45.96 -87.08
CA LEU A 212 -45.16 -45.83 -88.51
C LEU A 212 -46.68 -45.86 -88.73
N PRO A 213 -47.28 -44.87 -89.40
CA PRO A 213 -48.58 -45.05 -90.02
C PRO A 213 -48.43 -45.42 -91.50
N THR A 214 -48.99 -46.59 -91.81
CA THR A 214 -49.40 -47.10 -93.12
C THR A 214 -50.58 -46.34 -93.70
#